data_AF-A0A1Z2KXW7-F1
#
_entry.id   AF-A0A1Z2KXW7-F1
#
_cell.length_a   1.000
_cell.length_b   1.000
_cell.length_c   1.000
_cell.angle_alpha   90.00
_cell.angle_beta   90.00
_cell.angle_gamma   90.00
#
_symmetry.space_group_name_H-M   'P 1'
#
loop_
_entity.id
_entity.type
_entity.pdbx_description
1 polymer ?
#
loop_
_entity_poly.entity_id
_entity_poly.type
_entity_poly.pdbx_seq_one_letter_code
_entity_poly.pdbx_strand_id
1 'polypeptide(L)' 'MSEMDGFEELIGDFAKEMENKALEQVASTAFKAARLCGLVMKEAKEWGVPKGLAEGMAADLWQIVMIPAESESVEAGE' A
#
# COMPACT_ATOMS: atom_id res chain seq x y z
N MET A 1 -29.01 -16.51 25.48
CA MET A 1 -27.85 -15.91 24.80
C MET A 1 -26.87 -15.59 25.90
N SER A 2 -25.75 -16.32 25.94
CA SER A 2 -24.77 -16.13 27.02
C SER A 2 -23.95 -14.88 26.71
N GLU A 3 -23.52 -14.14 27.72
CA GLU A 3 -22.71 -12.91 27.54
C GLU A 3 -21.40 -13.15 26.77
N MET A 4 -20.92 -14.39 26.69
CA MET A 4 -19.78 -14.79 25.85
C MET A 4 -20.07 -14.63 24.35
N ASP A 5 -21.30 -14.91 23.89
CA ASP A 5 -21.65 -14.81 22.47
C ASP A 5 -21.57 -13.36 21.96
N GLY A 6 -21.94 -12.39 22.81
CA GLY A 6 -21.92 -10.97 22.45
C GLY A 6 -20.52 -10.33 22.44
N PHE A 7 -19.59 -10.84 23.25
CA PHE A 7 -18.20 -10.37 23.26
C PHE A 7 -17.41 -10.91 22.06
N GLU A 8 -17.64 -12.18 21.68
CA GLU A 8 -17.03 -12.78 20.49
C GLU A 8 -17.52 -12.09 19.20
N GLU A 9 -18.80 -11.73 19.12
CA GLU A 9 -19.36 -10.97 18.00
C GLU A 9 -18.71 -9.58 17.88
N LEU A 10 -18.52 -8.88 19.01
CA LEU A 10 -17.89 -7.56 19.05
C LEU A 10 -16.42 -7.60 18.57
N ILE A 11 -15.64 -8.59 19.00
CA ILE A 11 -14.26 -8.76 18.54
C ILE A 11 -14.22 -9.12 17.06
N GLY A 12 -15.13 -9.98 16.60
CA GLY A 12 -15.25 -10.34 15.20
C GLY A 12 -15.53 -9.13 14.31
N ASP A 13 -16.42 -8.24 14.74
CA ASP A 13 -16.74 -7.03 13.98
C ASP A 13 -15.63 -5.97 14.02
N PHE A 14 -14.94 -5.84 15.16
CA PHE A 14 -13.74 -5.00 15.24
C PHE A 14 -12.62 -5.49 14.31
N ALA A 15 -12.37 -6.80 14.27
CA ALA A 15 -11.37 -7.40 13.38
C ALA A 15 -11.71 -7.15 11.90
N LYS A 16 -12.98 -7.31 11.51
CA LYS A 16 -13.45 -6.97 10.15
C LYS A 16 -13.29 -5.49 9.83
N GLU A 17 -13.59 -4.60 10.77
CA GLU A 17 -13.44 -3.15 10.55
C GLU A 17 -11.96 -2.77 10.35
N MET A 18 -11.06 -3.35 11.16
CA MET A 18 -9.62 -3.17 10.98
C MET A 18 -9.12 -3.69 9.63
N GLU A 19 -9.57 -4.87 9.22
CA GLU A 19 -9.21 -5.46 7.92
C GLU A 19 -9.70 -4.56 6.76
N ASN A 20 -10.94 -4.10 6.83
CA ASN A 20 -11.50 -3.19 5.82
C ASN A 20 -10.70 -1.88 5.72
N LYS A 21 -10.33 -1.27 6.84
CA LYS A 21 -9.51 -0.05 6.84
C LYS A 21 -8.11 -0.29 6.29
N ALA A 22 -7.50 -1.43 6.62
CA ALA A 22 -6.20 -1.81 6.08
C ALA A 22 -6.28 -1.98 4.55
N LEU A 23 -7.33 -2.64 4.04
CA LEU A 23 -7.59 -2.79 2.61
C LEU A 23 -7.83 -1.44 1.92
N GLU A 24 -8.64 -0.55 2.52
CA GLU A 24 -8.88 0.80 2.00
C GLU A 24 -7.58 1.60 1.91
N GLN A 25 -6.72 1.52 2.93
CA GLN A 25 -5.42 2.18 2.94
C GLN A 25 -4.51 1.63 1.83
N VAL A 26 -4.41 0.30 1.70
CA VAL A 26 -3.62 -0.34 0.63
C VAL A 26 -4.14 0.07 -0.75
N ALA A 27 -5.46 0.05 -0.96
CA ALA A 27 -6.08 0.46 -2.21
C ALA A 27 -5.81 1.94 -2.54
N SER A 28 -5.90 2.82 -1.53
CA SER A 28 -5.58 4.24 -1.69
C SER A 28 -4.11 4.46 -2.07
N THR A 29 -3.20 3.74 -1.43
CA THR A 29 -1.76 3.80 -1.74
C THR A 29 -1.48 3.28 -3.15
N ALA A 30 -2.08 2.17 -3.54
CA ALA A 30 -1.97 1.62 -4.90
C ALA A 30 -2.45 2.60 -5.97
N PHE A 31 -3.56 3.31 -5.72
CA PHE A 31 -4.05 4.32 -6.65
C PHE A 31 -3.08 5.50 -6.81
N LYS A 32 -2.49 5.97 -5.69
CA LYS A 32 -1.46 7.02 -5.73
C LYS A 32 -0.21 6.56 -6.47
N ALA A 33 0.27 5.34 -6.19
CA ALA A 33 1.41 4.74 -6.87
C ALA A 33 1.16 4.64 -8.38
N ALA A 34 -0.01 4.15 -8.81
CA ALA A 34 -0.39 4.06 -10.22
C ALA A 34 -0.34 5.42 -10.92
N ARG A 35 -0.90 6.46 -10.28
CA ARG A 35 -0.88 7.82 -10.81
C ARG A 35 0.55 8.34 -11.01
N LEU A 36 1.43 8.11 -10.03
CA LEU A 36 2.82 8.53 -10.11
C LEU A 36 3.60 7.77 -11.20
N CYS A 37 3.40 6.46 -11.31
CA CYS A 37 4.00 5.64 -12.38
C CYS A 37 3.58 6.14 -13.76
N GLY A 38 2.29 6.48 -13.93
CA GLY A 38 1.78 7.08 -15.17
C GLY A 38 2.44 8.43 -15.50
N LEU A 39 2.74 9.27 -14.50
CA LEU A 39 3.46 10.52 -14.70
C LEU A 39 4.90 10.28 -15.15
N VAL A 40 5.62 9.36 -14.51
CA VAL A 40 6.98 8.97 -14.93
C VAL A 40 7.00 8.51 -16.37
N MET A 41 6.09 7.61 -16.75
CA MET A 41 5.97 7.14 -18.13
C MET A 41 5.72 8.27 -19.13
N LYS A 42 4.85 9.22 -18.77
CA LYS A 42 4.50 10.36 -19.62
C LYS A 42 5.71 11.28 -19.82
N GLU A 43 6.36 11.70 -18.76
CA GLU A 43 7.50 12.62 -18.82
C GLU A 43 8.71 11.98 -19.49
N ALA A 44 9.01 10.72 -19.18
CA ALA A 44 10.09 9.97 -19.82
C ALA A 44 9.88 9.89 -21.34
N LYS A 45 8.63 9.66 -21.78
CA LYS A 45 8.30 9.67 -23.21
C LYS A 45 8.49 11.07 -23.83
N GLU A 46 8.07 12.13 -23.15
CA GLU A 46 8.26 13.52 -23.62
C GLU A 46 9.74 13.88 -23.77
N TRP A 47 10.60 13.30 -22.94
CA TRP A 47 12.05 13.54 -22.98
C TRP A 47 12.81 12.57 -23.90
N GLY A 48 12.11 11.71 -24.63
CA GLY A 48 12.71 10.77 -25.58
C GLY A 48 13.42 9.58 -24.94
N VAL A 49 13.10 9.25 -23.68
CA VAL A 49 13.64 8.07 -23.01
C VAL A 49 13.14 6.80 -23.72
N PRO A 50 14.02 5.81 -24.00
CA PRO A 50 13.61 4.54 -24.57
C PRO A 50 12.50 3.87 -23.73
N LYS A 51 11.47 3.35 -24.39
CA LYS A 51 10.27 2.78 -23.75
C LYS A 51 10.60 1.80 -22.61
N GLY A 52 11.53 0.87 -22.84
CA GLY A 52 11.89 -0.14 -21.82
C GLY A 52 12.54 0.47 -20.57
N LEU A 53 13.30 1.55 -20.71
CA LEU A 53 13.89 2.26 -19.57
C LEU A 53 12.81 3.05 -18.81
N ALA A 54 11.87 3.69 -19.52
CA ALA A 54 10.74 4.37 -18.91
C ALA A 54 9.85 3.39 -18.11
N GLU A 55 9.58 2.20 -18.67
CA GLU A 55 8.83 1.14 -17.99
C GLU A 55 9.57 0.65 -16.73
N GLY A 56 10.89 0.52 -16.80
CA GLY A 56 11.73 0.21 -15.63
C GLY A 56 11.62 1.28 -14.54
N MET A 57 11.76 2.55 -14.89
CA MET A 57 11.65 3.66 -13.93
C MET A 57 10.28 3.71 -13.24
N ALA A 58 9.20 3.45 -13.99
CA ALA A 58 7.85 3.40 -13.44
C ALA A 58 7.67 2.17 -12.52
N ALA A 59 8.23 1.02 -12.89
CA ALA A 59 8.18 -0.18 -12.06
C ALA A 59 8.96 0.00 -10.74
N ASP A 60 10.14 0.61 -10.78
CA ASP A 60 10.93 0.92 -9.59
C ASP A 60 10.16 1.84 -8.64
N LEU A 61 9.50 2.88 -9.18
CA LEU A 61 8.67 3.78 -8.40
C LEU A 61 7.48 3.06 -7.74
N TRP A 62 6.82 2.16 -8.48
CA TRP A 62 5.74 1.35 -7.91
C TRP A 62 6.23 0.57 -6.69
N GLN A 63 7.38 -0.10 -6.80
CA GLN A 63 7.95 -0.89 -5.71
C GLN A 63 8.27 -0.01 -4.51
N ILE A 64 8.94 1.13 -4.70
CA ILE A 64 9.31 2.05 -3.60
C ILE A 64 8.07 2.52 -2.82
N VAL A 65 6.97 2.82 -3.51
CA VAL A 65 5.75 3.34 -2.86
C VAL A 65 4.90 2.23 -2.24
N MET A 66 4.92 1.04 -2.83
CA MET A 66 4.08 -0.09 -2.41
C MET A 66 4.75 -1.02 -1.40
N ILE A 67 6.08 -0.98 -1.25
CA ILE A 67 6.75 -1.67 -0.15
C ILE A 67 6.20 -1.03 1.13
N PRO A 68 5.50 -1.80 2.00
CA PRO A 68 5.19 -1.29 3.32
C PRO A 68 6.53 -0.95 3.93
N ALA A 69 6.75 0.33 4.24
CA ALA A 69 7.94 0.75 4.96
C ALA A 69 8.07 -0.26 6.10
N GLU A 70 9.11 -1.09 6.05
CA GLU A 70 9.41 -2.00 7.15
C GLU A 70 9.42 -1.07 8.35
N SER A 71 8.40 -1.24 9.20
CA SER A 71 8.33 -0.56 10.46
C SER A 71 9.70 -0.81 11.06
N GLU A 72 10.52 0.23 11.17
CA GLU A 72 11.77 0.16 11.90
C GLU A 72 11.39 -0.53 13.21
N SER A 73 11.80 -1.79 13.32
CA SER A 73 11.66 -2.52 14.56
C SER A 73 12.70 -1.82 15.39
N VAL A 74 12.27 -0.81 16.13
CA VAL A 74 13.05 -0.28 17.24
C VAL A 74 13.16 -1.48 18.17
N GLU A 75 14.23 -2.27 18.01
CA GLU A 75 14.67 -3.17 19.04
C GLU A 75 14.73 -2.28 20.28
N ALA A 76 13.80 -2.54 21.20
CA ALA A 76 13.80 -1.90 22.49
C ALA A 76 15.14 -2.28 23.12
N GLY A 77 16.09 -1.35 23.04
CA GLY A 77 17.42 -1.51 23.58
C GLY A 77 17.32 -1.82 25.07
N GLU A 78 17.92 -2.97 25.41
CA GLU A 78 18.59 -3.36 26.65
C GLU A 78 18.03 -2.86 28.00
#